data_AF-A0A1I5J6V5-F1
#
_entry.id   AF-A0A1I5J6V5-F1
#
_cell.length_a   1.000
_cell.length_b   1.000
_cell.length_c   1.000
_cell.angle_alpha   90.00
_cell.angle_beta   90.00
_cell.angle_gamma   90.00
#
_symmetry.space_group_name_H-M   'P 1'
#
loop_
_entity.id
_entity.type
_entity.pdbx_description
1 polymer ?
#
loop_
_entity_poly.entity_id
_entity_poly.type
_entity_poly.pdbx_seq_one_letter_code
_entity_poly.pdbx_strand_id
1 'polypeptide(L)'
;MSFGEIVRTLADVLTSSRGIVPIAVVAGATILAPIIDRYVIRRRRVIYRELYNSKIGLNPVTLSDSDNGAVQADPELVRTVQLLEPLSVVVIRIRNTGSFDIGPDDWEHPLQFTFGRRVVWDARVSDAKDGLREVVRNGLEFFTHDQPTPENGTARLSGVRALLPQRLTALLRQSDAPAAAAPQWHGVRLEQLSLKRREKFKLVVVLREPDSWRGGPLSKELDVTGRLSGGRIKDERKQRWLSWPVVTGAIGVLLTGALLSMLLVAVSRGSEPGCGNGSLAVHGSSAFAPIMTSVATEYQKRCPGATITTQADGSVSAVRELGPLPAEQKDSMAVLSDGKASDAGPDLVPQPVAVLVYSLVVNKTVGVDRLSGEQVREIFSGKYTNWAQLREGPSIPVRIVGRGQESGTRKTFEEKVLGAAEPGLSSDDCRTPTRDPHATVVRCERGKTDELLRAVGDTPGAIGYADVPAAKIAAAHGRLAMAKLDDRYPDVTSVDAGYRFWTVEYLYTKGVPENDSLLKQFIDYLRSSTARAELQDAGYTPCVTKQGLLDQYCTRPDA
;
A
#
# COMPACT_ATOMS: atom_id res chain seq x y z
N MET A 1 -12.90 28.30 -0.36
CA MET A 1 -11.67 27.50 -0.58
C MET A 1 -11.63 27.09 -2.03
N SER A 2 -10.57 27.46 -2.73
CA SER A 2 -10.28 27.04 -4.10
C SER A 2 -9.97 25.53 -4.12
N PHE A 3 -10.29 24.84 -5.22
CA PHE A 3 -9.95 23.42 -5.41
C PHE A 3 -8.44 23.17 -5.20
N GLY A 4 -7.60 24.13 -5.57
CA GLY A 4 -6.14 24.05 -5.35
C GLY A 4 -5.72 24.11 -3.87
N GLU A 5 -6.47 24.83 -3.03
CA GLU A 5 -6.21 24.89 -1.58
C GLU A 5 -6.61 23.58 -0.89
N ILE A 6 -7.70 22.95 -1.35
CA ILE A 6 -8.18 21.65 -0.85
C ILE A 6 -7.17 20.55 -1.20
N VAL A 7 -6.61 20.55 -2.42
CA VAL A 7 -5.60 19.58 -2.83
C VAL A 7 -4.30 19.75 -2.04
N ARG A 8 -3.87 21.00 -1.76
CA ARG A 8 -2.69 21.26 -0.92
C ARG A 8 -2.89 20.86 0.54
N THR A 9 -4.04 21.18 1.14
CA THR A 9 -4.33 20.74 2.52
C THR A 9 -4.47 19.23 2.63
N LEU A 10 -5.02 18.56 1.61
CA LEU A 10 -5.01 17.10 1.53
C LEU A 10 -3.59 16.56 1.42
N ALA A 11 -2.73 17.13 0.57
CA ALA A 11 -1.33 16.71 0.46
C ALA A 11 -0.58 16.85 1.79
N ASP A 12 -0.71 17.98 2.49
CA ASP A 12 -0.04 18.22 3.77
C ASP A 12 -0.51 17.27 4.88
N VAL A 13 -1.82 16.95 4.91
CA VAL A 13 -2.39 15.97 5.85
C VAL A 13 -1.91 14.56 5.52
N LEU A 14 -1.82 14.22 4.23
CA LEU A 14 -1.34 12.91 3.75
C LEU A 14 0.16 12.70 4.01
N THR A 15 0.97 13.76 4.11
CA THR A 15 2.41 13.67 4.38
C THR A 15 2.80 13.78 5.85
N SER A 16 1.90 14.20 6.74
CA SER A 16 2.20 14.31 8.18
C SER A 16 1.89 13.02 8.95
N SER A 17 2.76 12.64 9.90
CA SER A 17 2.54 11.52 10.82
C SER A 17 1.28 11.64 11.70
N ARG A 18 0.61 12.81 11.69
CA ARG A 18 -0.65 13.08 12.40
C ARG A 18 -1.90 12.85 11.53
N GLY A 19 -1.77 12.57 10.23
CA GLY A 19 -2.90 12.41 9.30
C GLY A 19 -3.67 11.10 9.39
N ILE A 20 -3.11 10.07 10.05
CA ILE A 20 -3.70 8.71 10.09
C ILE A 20 -5.00 8.67 10.92
N VAL A 21 -5.00 9.36 12.07
CA VAL A 21 -6.14 9.38 13.00
C VAL A 21 -7.40 10.00 12.38
N PRO A 22 -7.36 11.22 11.79
CA PRO A 22 -8.56 11.81 11.21
C PRO A 22 -9.10 11.01 10.01
N ILE A 23 -8.23 10.42 9.17
CA ILE A 23 -8.66 9.58 8.03
C ILE A 23 -9.34 8.30 8.53
N ALA A 24 -8.81 7.65 9.55
CA ALA A 24 -9.40 6.45 10.14
C ALA A 24 -10.79 6.75 10.75
N VAL A 25 -10.95 7.88 11.44
CA VAL A 25 -12.23 8.32 12.00
C VAL A 25 -13.27 8.58 10.90
N VAL A 26 -12.88 9.27 9.82
CA VAL A 26 -13.78 9.56 8.68
C VAL A 26 -14.16 8.27 7.93
N ALA A 27 -13.21 7.36 7.71
CA ALA A 27 -13.48 6.06 7.09
C ALA A 27 -14.44 5.22 7.94
N GLY A 28 -14.22 5.16 9.25
CA GLY A 28 -15.13 4.47 10.18
C GLY A 28 -16.54 5.06 10.17
N ALA A 29 -16.66 6.39 10.25
CA ALA A 29 -17.95 7.09 10.27
C ALA A 29 -18.74 6.87 8.96
N THR A 30 -18.08 6.92 7.80
CA THR A 30 -18.73 6.73 6.49
C THR A 30 -19.22 5.30 6.26
N ILE A 31 -18.52 4.29 6.79
CA ILE A 31 -18.93 2.88 6.74
C ILE A 31 -20.09 2.61 7.70
N LEU A 32 -20.06 3.18 8.90
CA LEU A 32 -21.06 2.95 9.95
C LEU A 32 -22.37 3.71 9.69
N ALA A 33 -22.34 4.89 9.08
CA ALA A 33 -23.53 5.71 8.83
C ALA A 33 -24.71 4.97 8.17
N PRO A 34 -24.56 4.24 7.04
CA PRO A 34 -25.66 3.50 6.43
C PRO A 34 -26.14 2.32 7.27
N ILE A 35 -25.26 1.69 8.06
CA ILE A 35 -25.61 0.59 8.96
C ILE A 35 -26.46 1.13 10.12
N ILE A 36 -26.04 2.25 10.70
CA ILE A 36 -26.74 2.94 11.78
C ILE A 36 -28.13 3.41 11.30
N ASP A 37 -28.24 4.08 10.14
CA ASP A 37 -29.53 4.54 9.62
C ASP A 37 -30.50 3.38 9.34
N ARG A 38 -29.99 2.23 8.89
CA ARG A 38 -30.83 1.09 8.50
C ARG A 38 -31.22 0.19 9.68
N TYR A 39 -30.33 -0.02 10.64
CA TYR A 39 -30.51 -1.03 11.69
C TYR A 39 -30.62 -0.45 13.11
N VAL A 40 -30.05 0.73 13.35
CA VAL A 40 -30.01 1.33 14.70
C VAL A 40 -31.13 2.37 14.85
N ILE A 41 -31.36 3.21 13.85
CA ILE A 41 -32.40 4.25 13.92
C ILE A 41 -33.78 3.64 13.64
N ARG A 42 -34.51 3.34 14.72
CA ARG A 42 -35.87 2.81 14.65
C ARG A 42 -36.86 3.91 14.19
N ARG A 43 -37.64 3.68 13.12
CA ARG A 43 -38.67 4.61 12.60
C ARG A 43 -39.87 3.88 12.00
N ARG A 44 -41.04 4.53 12.03
CA ARG A 44 -42.23 4.11 11.27
C ARG A 44 -42.02 4.42 9.78
N ARG A 45 -42.25 3.46 8.88
CA ARG A 45 -42.01 3.65 7.44
C ARG A 45 -42.98 2.84 6.60
N VAL A 46 -43.74 3.54 5.76
CA VAL A 46 -44.61 2.92 4.76
C VAL A 46 -44.00 3.15 3.38
N ILE A 47 -43.92 2.09 2.59
CA ILE A 47 -43.55 2.18 1.18
C ILE A 47 -44.76 1.74 0.35
N TYR A 48 -45.08 2.51 -0.68
CA TYR A 48 -46.05 2.11 -1.69
C TYR A 48 -45.40 1.98 -3.06
N ARG A 49 -46.00 1.16 -3.92
CA ARG A 49 -45.58 0.97 -5.31
C ARG A 49 -46.79 0.73 -6.20
N GLU A 50 -46.92 1.53 -7.25
CA GLU A 50 -47.81 1.25 -8.37
C GLU A 50 -47.24 0.07 -9.16
N LEU A 51 -47.88 -1.10 -9.05
CA LEU A 51 -47.51 -2.33 -9.74
C LEU A 51 -48.09 -2.38 -11.16
N TYR A 52 -49.29 -1.83 -11.36
CA TYR A 52 -50.04 -1.87 -12.60
C TYR A 52 -50.97 -0.66 -12.68
N ASN A 53 -51.12 -0.08 -13.87
CA ASN A 53 -52.01 1.06 -14.15
C ASN A 53 -52.30 1.07 -15.66
N SER A 54 -53.29 0.28 -16.10
CA SER A 54 -53.62 0.13 -17.53
C SER A 54 -55.06 -0.35 -17.79
N LYS A 55 -55.43 -0.40 -19.08
CA LYS A 55 -56.78 -0.73 -19.56
C LYS A 55 -57.22 -2.13 -19.12
N ILE A 56 -58.51 -2.25 -18.81
CA ILE A 56 -59.23 -3.52 -18.80
C ILE A 56 -59.80 -3.66 -20.21
N GLY A 57 -59.02 -4.19 -21.15
CA GLY A 57 -59.48 -4.29 -22.52
C GLY A 57 -58.77 -5.41 -23.25
N LEU A 58 -59.54 -6.17 -24.01
CA LEU A 58 -59.04 -6.98 -25.10
C LEU A 58 -59.03 -6.09 -26.34
N ASN A 59 -57.92 -5.98 -27.06
CA ASN A 59 -57.98 -5.44 -28.42
C ASN A 59 -58.92 -6.35 -29.21
N PRO A 60 -59.89 -5.82 -29.97
CA PRO A 60 -60.77 -6.66 -30.77
C PRO A 60 -59.90 -7.34 -31.84
N VAL A 61 -59.53 -8.59 -31.57
CA VAL A 61 -59.19 -9.66 -32.52
C VAL A 61 -58.38 -9.18 -33.74
N THR A 62 -57.04 -9.22 -33.65
CA THR A 62 -56.23 -9.57 -34.83
C THR A 62 -56.09 -11.09 -34.86
N LEU A 63 -57.15 -11.81 -35.24
CA LEU A 63 -57.04 -13.18 -35.73
C LEU A 63 -56.99 -13.07 -37.25
N SER A 64 -55.78 -12.85 -37.79
CA SER A 64 -55.54 -13.07 -39.21
C SER A 64 -55.14 -14.53 -39.39
N ASP A 65 -56.09 -15.38 -39.81
CA ASP A 65 -55.70 -16.60 -40.53
C ASP A 65 -55.33 -16.18 -41.95
N SER A 66 -54.13 -16.51 -42.38
CA SER A 66 -53.52 -15.99 -43.62
C SER A 66 -54.22 -16.45 -44.92
N ASP A 67 -55.20 -17.35 -44.84
CA ASP A 67 -55.82 -17.96 -46.02
C ASP A 67 -57.33 -17.72 -46.18
N ASN A 68 -58.02 -17.07 -45.24
CA ASN A 68 -59.45 -16.73 -45.41
C ASN A 68 -59.75 -15.33 -44.88
N GLY A 69 -60.40 -14.51 -45.71
CA GLY A 69 -60.68 -13.08 -45.46
C GLY A 69 -61.23 -12.76 -44.07
N ALA A 70 -60.91 -11.54 -43.61
CA ALA A 70 -61.18 -11.03 -42.26
C ALA A 70 -62.53 -11.47 -41.69
N VAL A 71 -62.49 -12.31 -40.65
CA VAL A 71 -63.67 -12.64 -39.85
C VAL A 71 -64.09 -11.38 -39.13
N GLN A 72 -65.23 -10.82 -39.52
CA GLN A 72 -65.85 -9.69 -38.84
C GLN A 72 -66.12 -10.14 -37.39
N ALA A 73 -65.47 -9.51 -36.41
CA ALA A 73 -65.66 -9.84 -35.01
C ALA A 73 -67.15 -9.78 -34.67
N ASP A 74 -67.64 -10.78 -33.92
CA ASP A 74 -69.04 -10.86 -33.48
C ASP A 74 -69.51 -9.48 -32.97
N PRO A 75 -70.61 -8.93 -33.51
CA PRO A 75 -71.15 -7.65 -33.07
C PRO A 75 -71.33 -7.54 -31.55
N GLU A 76 -71.63 -8.64 -30.86
CA GLU A 76 -71.69 -8.67 -29.39
C GLU A 76 -70.32 -8.51 -28.73
N LEU A 77 -69.27 -9.09 -29.33
CA LEU A 77 -67.90 -8.96 -28.84
C LEU A 77 -67.37 -7.54 -29.03
N VAL A 78 -67.66 -6.92 -30.19
CA VAL A 78 -67.32 -5.51 -30.46
C VAL A 78 -68.02 -4.60 -29.46
N ARG A 79 -69.30 -4.83 -29.19
CA ARG A 79 -70.07 -4.07 -28.20
C ARG A 79 -69.50 -4.25 -26.79
N THR A 80 -69.09 -5.47 -26.42
CA THR A 80 -68.47 -5.76 -25.12
C THR A 80 -67.11 -5.08 -24.99
N VAL A 81 -66.28 -5.10 -26.04
CA VAL A 81 -64.98 -4.42 -26.05
C VAL A 81 -65.14 -2.91 -25.92
N GLN A 82 -66.11 -2.29 -26.61
CA GLN A 82 -66.43 -0.87 -26.47
C GLN A 82 -66.86 -0.50 -25.04
N LEU A 83 -67.60 -1.37 -24.35
CA LEU A 83 -68.01 -1.15 -22.96
C LEU A 83 -66.83 -1.23 -21.98
N LEU A 84 -65.82 -2.04 -22.29
CA LEU A 84 -64.62 -2.22 -21.47
C LEU A 84 -63.54 -1.17 -21.77
N GLU A 85 -63.56 -0.55 -22.95
CA GLU A 85 -62.56 0.39 -23.43
C GLU A 85 -62.21 1.55 -22.46
N PRO A 86 -63.19 2.21 -21.79
CA PRO A 86 -62.88 3.28 -20.85
C PRO A 86 -62.47 2.78 -19.45
N LEU A 87 -62.45 1.46 -19.20
CA LEU A 87 -62.11 0.89 -17.91
C LEU A 87 -60.60 0.65 -17.76
N SER A 88 -60.09 0.84 -16.55
CA SER A 88 -58.69 0.58 -16.19
C SER A 88 -58.56 0.00 -14.78
N VAL A 89 -57.46 -0.70 -14.52
CA VAL A 89 -57.09 -1.18 -13.18
C VAL A 89 -55.80 -0.52 -12.73
N VAL A 90 -55.82 -0.02 -11.50
CA VAL A 90 -54.62 0.35 -10.75
C VAL A 90 -54.38 -0.66 -9.63
N VAL A 91 -53.18 -1.23 -9.56
CA VAL A 91 -52.75 -2.11 -8.47
C VAL A 91 -51.63 -1.43 -7.70
N ILE A 92 -51.88 -1.13 -6.42
CA ILE A 92 -50.93 -0.47 -5.52
C ILE A 92 -50.54 -1.43 -4.41
N ARG A 93 -49.24 -1.74 -4.30
CA ARG A 93 -48.71 -2.49 -3.16
C ARG A 93 -48.37 -1.51 -2.05
N ILE A 94 -48.83 -1.76 -0.84
CA ILE A 94 -48.52 -0.96 0.36
C ILE A 94 -47.86 -1.88 1.38
N ARG A 95 -46.77 -1.42 2.02
CA ARG A 95 -45.99 -2.22 2.96
C ARG A 95 -45.44 -1.38 4.11
N ASN A 96 -45.52 -1.91 5.33
CA ASN A 96 -44.73 -1.43 6.46
C ASN A 96 -43.30 -1.99 6.36
N THR A 97 -42.34 -1.12 6.08
CA THR A 97 -40.90 -1.44 6.02
C THR A 97 -40.12 -0.89 7.20
N GLY A 98 -40.81 -0.23 8.13
CA GLY A 98 -40.25 0.31 9.36
C GLY A 98 -39.91 -0.76 10.38
N SER A 99 -39.37 -0.30 11.51
CA SER A 99 -39.03 -1.14 12.66
C SER A 99 -40.18 -1.29 13.66
N PHE A 100 -41.22 -0.46 13.54
CA PHE A 100 -42.39 -0.43 14.43
C PHE A 100 -43.65 -0.87 13.69
N ASP A 101 -44.59 -1.41 14.45
CA ASP A 101 -45.99 -1.52 14.01
C ASP A 101 -46.59 -0.12 13.86
N ILE A 102 -47.55 0.04 12.97
CA ILE A 102 -48.22 1.31 12.71
C ILE A 102 -49.68 1.10 13.06
N GLY A 103 -50.16 1.80 14.09
CA GLY A 103 -51.56 1.78 14.50
C GLY A 103 -52.39 2.90 13.85
N PRO A 104 -53.72 2.90 14.04
CA PRO A 104 -54.60 3.97 13.57
C PRO A 104 -54.18 5.37 14.03
N ASP A 105 -53.78 5.52 15.31
CA ASP A 105 -53.43 6.81 15.91
C ASP A 105 -52.06 7.35 15.45
N ASP A 106 -51.28 6.53 14.74
CA ASP A 106 -49.98 6.96 14.20
C ASP A 106 -50.12 7.80 12.91
N TRP A 107 -51.32 7.87 12.34
CA TRP A 107 -51.61 8.64 11.13
C TRP A 107 -52.10 10.06 11.49
N GLU A 108 -51.27 11.07 11.22
CA GLU A 108 -51.70 12.47 11.29
C GLU A 108 -52.68 12.79 10.15
N HIS A 109 -52.41 12.24 8.96
CA HIS A 109 -53.31 12.26 7.82
C HIS A 109 -53.39 10.84 7.23
N PRO A 110 -54.60 10.29 7.04
CA PRO A 110 -54.79 8.97 6.45
C PRO A 110 -54.12 8.85 5.08
N LEU A 111 -53.66 7.64 4.76
CA LEU A 111 -53.08 7.34 3.46
C LEU A 111 -54.17 7.38 2.38
N GLN A 112 -53.95 8.23 1.37
CA GLN A 112 -54.92 8.54 0.33
C GLN A 112 -54.29 8.41 -1.05
N PHE A 113 -55.08 7.91 -2.00
CA PHE A 113 -54.72 7.81 -3.41
C PHE A 113 -55.79 8.49 -4.25
N THR A 114 -55.38 9.41 -5.12
CA THR A 114 -56.26 10.05 -6.12
C THR A 114 -55.87 9.62 -7.52
N PHE A 115 -56.86 9.51 -8.40
CA PHE A 115 -56.67 8.95 -9.74
C PHE A 115 -56.89 9.97 -10.86
N GLY A 116 -56.67 11.26 -10.56
CA GLY A 116 -57.00 12.36 -11.47
C GLY A 116 -58.50 12.45 -11.71
N ARG A 117 -58.90 12.71 -12.95
CA ARG A 117 -60.32 12.79 -13.36
C ARG A 117 -61.02 11.44 -13.55
N ARG A 118 -60.35 10.32 -13.23
CA ARG A 118 -60.91 8.97 -13.38
C ARG A 118 -61.87 8.65 -12.23
N VAL A 119 -62.99 8.02 -12.57
CA VAL A 119 -64.04 7.67 -11.62
C VAL A 119 -63.83 6.27 -11.08
N VAL A 120 -63.85 6.10 -9.75
CA VAL A 120 -63.73 4.82 -9.08
C VAL A 120 -65.04 4.04 -9.18
N TRP A 121 -64.93 2.80 -9.69
CA TRP A 121 -66.04 1.88 -9.90
C TRP A 121 -66.09 0.77 -8.85
N ASP A 122 -64.94 0.17 -8.53
CA ASP A 122 -64.82 -0.81 -7.46
C ASP A 122 -63.40 -0.77 -6.90
N ALA A 123 -63.23 -1.32 -5.69
CA ALA A 123 -61.93 -1.56 -5.12
C ALA A 123 -61.89 -2.87 -4.33
N ARG A 124 -60.73 -3.51 -4.34
CA ARG A 124 -60.49 -4.79 -3.67
C ARG A 124 -59.14 -4.81 -2.99
N VAL A 125 -59.11 -5.39 -1.80
CA VAL A 125 -57.88 -5.72 -1.08
C VAL A 125 -57.47 -7.15 -1.43
N SER A 126 -56.22 -7.33 -1.86
CA SER A 126 -55.61 -8.62 -2.21
C SER A 126 -54.25 -8.77 -1.55
N ASP A 127 -53.71 -10.00 -1.50
CA ASP A 127 -52.35 -10.29 -0.96
C ASP A 127 -52.14 -9.74 0.48
N ALA A 128 -53.22 -9.70 1.27
CA ALA A 128 -53.25 -9.32 2.68
C ALA A 128 -53.36 -10.57 3.55
N LYS A 129 -52.63 -10.59 4.67
CA LYS A 129 -52.75 -11.61 5.73
C LYS A 129 -54.16 -11.62 6.35
N ASP A 130 -54.50 -12.72 7.01
CA ASP A 130 -55.77 -12.89 7.72
C ASP A 130 -55.95 -11.79 8.79
N GLY A 131 -57.16 -11.25 8.90
CA GLY A 131 -57.48 -10.08 9.73
C GLY A 131 -57.15 -8.72 9.07
N LEU A 132 -55.96 -8.56 8.47
CA LEU A 132 -55.58 -7.29 7.82
C LEU A 132 -56.53 -6.93 6.66
N ARG A 133 -56.94 -7.94 5.87
CA ARG A 133 -57.86 -7.74 4.74
C ARG A 133 -59.17 -7.07 5.18
N GLU A 134 -59.70 -7.47 6.33
CA GLU A 134 -60.96 -6.94 6.86
C GLU A 134 -60.80 -5.54 7.42
N VAL A 135 -59.72 -5.28 8.16
CA VAL A 135 -59.39 -3.94 8.65
C VAL A 135 -59.30 -2.95 7.49
N VAL A 136 -58.51 -3.28 6.47
CA VAL A 136 -58.34 -2.40 5.28
C VAL A 136 -59.65 -2.27 4.51
N ARG A 137 -60.43 -3.36 4.34
CA ARG A 137 -61.72 -3.31 3.63
C ARG A 137 -62.73 -2.42 4.35
N ASN A 138 -62.80 -2.51 5.67
CA ASN A 138 -63.79 -1.78 6.48
C ASN A 138 -63.42 -0.30 6.63
N GLY A 139 -62.12 0.03 6.63
CA GLY A 139 -61.60 1.40 6.62
C GLY A 139 -61.45 2.02 5.23
N LEU A 140 -61.88 1.34 4.17
CA LEU A 140 -61.77 1.88 2.81
C LEU A 140 -62.92 2.86 2.53
N GLU A 141 -62.57 4.14 2.39
CA GLU A 141 -63.50 5.22 2.09
C GLU A 141 -63.21 5.85 0.72
N PHE A 142 -64.24 6.37 0.07
CA PHE A 142 -64.18 6.97 -1.26
C PHE A 142 -64.54 8.45 -1.17
N PHE A 143 -63.87 9.31 -1.92
CA PHE A 143 -64.13 10.76 -1.88
C PHE A 143 -64.09 11.41 -3.27
N THR A 144 -64.72 12.58 -3.40
CA THR A 144 -64.82 13.37 -4.63
C THR A 144 -63.78 14.50 -4.62
N HIS A 145 -63.55 15.15 -5.77
CA HIS A 145 -62.67 16.33 -5.82
C HIS A 145 -63.21 17.50 -4.97
N ASP A 146 -64.53 17.69 -5.00
CA ASP A 146 -65.18 18.87 -4.41
C ASP A 146 -65.54 18.69 -2.92
N GLN A 147 -65.56 17.44 -2.42
CA GLN A 147 -65.77 17.12 -1.01
C GLN A 147 -64.77 16.07 -0.49
N PRO A 148 -63.64 16.50 0.10
CA PRO A 148 -62.63 15.59 0.67
C PRO A 148 -63.02 14.98 2.03
N THR A 149 -64.16 15.36 2.61
CA THR A 149 -64.74 14.78 3.83
C THR A 149 -66.20 14.40 3.56
N PRO A 150 -66.55 13.11 3.45
CA PRO A 150 -67.90 12.69 3.09
C PRO A 150 -68.89 12.82 4.27
N GLU A 151 -70.12 13.27 3.98
CA GLU A 151 -71.27 13.10 4.89
C GLU A 151 -71.61 11.60 5.03
N ASN A 152 -72.04 11.22 6.25
CA ASN A 152 -72.17 9.85 6.74
C ASN A 152 -72.76 8.82 5.76
N GLY A 153 -72.05 7.70 5.55
CA GLY A 153 -72.62 6.39 5.23
C GLY A 153 -72.65 5.94 3.76
N THR A 154 -72.54 6.83 2.77
CA THR A 154 -72.62 6.48 1.34
C THR A 154 -71.26 6.28 0.66
N ALA A 155 -70.17 6.68 1.33
CA ALA A 155 -68.79 6.68 0.84
C ALA A 155 -67.98 5.41 1.20
N ARG A 156 -68.63 4.27 1.46
CA ARG A 156 -67.98 2.98 1.78
C ARG A 156 -68.13 1.98 0.64
N LEU A 157 -67.31 0.93 0.65
CA LEU A 157 -67.30 -0.09 -0.42
C LEU A 157 -68.68 -0.71 -0.70
N SER A 158 -69.51 -0.90 0.34
CA SER A 158 -70.89 -1.38 0.18
C SER A 158 -71.77 -0.41 -0.61
N GLY A 159 -71.64 0.90 -0.36
CA GLY A 159 -72.35 1.95 -1.08
C GLY A 159 -71.91 2.07 -2.53
N VAL A 160 -70.59 2.02 -2.78
CA VAL A 160 -70.04 1.99 -4.15
C VAL A 160 -70.59 0.80 -4.93
N ARG A 161 -70.64 -0.40 -4.31
CA ARG A 161 -71.16 -1.61 -4.94
C ARG A 161 -72.68 -1.62 -5.12
N ALA A 162 -73.43 -0.99 -4.23
CA ALA A 162 -74.88 -0.85 -4.39
C ALA A 162 -75.24 -0.02 -5.64
N LEU A 163 -74.36 0.90 -6.06
CA LEU A 163 -74.53 1.71 -7.28
C LEU A 163 -74.08 0.99 -8.55
N LEU A 164 -73.35 -0.13 -8.47
CA LEU A 164 -72.83 -0.84 -9.65
C LEU A 164 -73.93 -1.30 -10.61
N PRO A 165 -75.04 -1.94 -10.17
CA PRO A 165 -76.10 -2.37 -11.10
C PRO A 165 -76.72 -1.20 -11.87
N GLN A 166 -76.88 -0.05 -11.22
CA GLN A 166 -77.39 1.17 -11.85
C GLN A 166 -76.40 1.72 -12.88
N ARG A 167 -75.11 1.81 -12.52
CA ARG A 167 -74.04 2.25 -13.44
C ARG A 167 -73.87 1.31 -14.64
N LEU A 168 -73.95 0.00 -14.42
CA LEU A 168 -73.90 -1.02 -15.48
C LEU A 168 -75.11 -0.91 -16.42
N THR A 169 -76.31 -0.72 -15.87
CA THR A 169 -77.52 -0.55 -16.68
C THR A 169 -77.45 0.74 -17.52
N ALA A 170 -76.95 1.84 -16.94
CA ALA A 170 -76.73 3.09 -17.67
C ALA A 170 -75.68 2.93 -18.78
N LEU A 171 -74.57 2.22 -18.50
CA LEU A 171 -73.53 1.90 -19.47
C LEU A 171 -74.08 1.07 -20.65
N LEU A 172 -74.91 0.06 -20.36
CA LEU A 172 -75.50 -0.82 -21.37
C LEU A 172 -76.55 -0.13 -22.27
N ARG A 173 -77.25 0.89 -21.74
CA ARG A 173 -78.32 1.59 -22.45
C ARG A 173 -77.85 2.67 -23.42
N GLN A 174 -76.59 3.14 -23.36
CA GLN A 174 -76.07 4.25 -24.19
C GLN A 174 -77.04 5.46 -24.25
N SER A 175 -77.73 5.77 -23.15
CA SER A 175 -78.81 6.76 -23.17
C SER A 175 -78.27 8.15 -22.82
N ASP A 176 -78.54 9.15 -23.66
CA ASP A 176 -78.22 10.58 -23.46
C ASP A 176 -79.08 11.27 -22.37
N ALA A 177 -79.89 10.53 -21.63
CA ALA A 177 -80.72 11.08 -20.56
C ALA A 177 -79.91 11.29 -19.27
N PRO A 178 -79.97 12.47 -18.62
CA PRO A 178 -79.25 12.71 -17.37
C PRO A 178 -79.88 11.88 -16.25
N ALA A 179 -79.29 10.71 -15.96
CA ALA A 179 -79.54 10.01 -14.70
C ALA A 179 -79.08 10.93 -13.56
N ALA A 180 -79.88 11.04 -12.50
CA ALA A 180 -79.49 11.76 -11.28
C ALA A 180 -78.04 11.42 -10.91
N ALA A 181 -77.17 12.43 -10.85
CA ALA A 181 -75.73 12.25 -10.86
C ALA A 181 -75.27 11.46 -9.64
N ALA A 182 -75.10 10.14 -9.81
CA ALA A 182 -74.51 9.30 -8.79
C ALA A 182 -73.13 9.87 -8.43
N PRO A 183 -72.73 9.86 -7.15
CA PRO A 183 -71.48 10.47 -6.72
C PRO A 183 -70.29 9.89 -7.50
N GLN A 184 -69.49 10.77 -8.11
CA GLN A 184 -68.30 10.38 -8.87
C GLN A 184 -67.07 10.45 -7.96
N TRP A 185 -66.67 9.28 -7.45
CA TRP A 185 -65.51 9.14 -6.58
C TRP A 185 -64.22 9.20 -7.40
N HIS A 186 -63.25 10.01 -6.96
CA HIS A 186 -61.97 10.20 -7.66
C HIS A 186 -60.76 9.74 -6.85
N GLY A 187 -60.97 9.40 -5.58
CA GLY A 187 -59.92 8.94 -4.68
C GLY A 187 -60.43 7.91 -3.67
N VAL A 188 -59.45 7.21 -3.08
CA VAL A 188 -59.64 6.23 -2.01
C VAL A 188 -58.78 6.61 -0.81
N ARG A 189 -59.34 6.46 0.38
CA ARG A 189 -58.68 6.71 1.66
C ARG A 189 -58.71 5.46 2.52
N LEU A 190 -57.63 5.23 3.26
CA LEU A 190 -57.48 4.11 4.17
C LEU A 190 -57.58 4.60 5.61
N GLU A 191 -58.80 4.67 6.12
CA GLU A 191 -59.09 4.98 7.52
C GLU A 191 -58.75 3.80 8.44
N GLN A 192 -58.37 4.11 9.68
CA GLN A 192 -58.05 3.11 10.70
C GLN A 192 -57.00 2.08 10.27
N LEU A 193 -56.09 2.47 9.36
CA LEU A 193 -55.09 1.58 8.79
C LEU A 193 -54.06 1.15 9.85
N SER A 194 -54.14 -0.11 10.25
CA SER A 194 -53.12 -0.75 11.09
C SER A 194 -52.26 -1.70 10.27
N LEU A 195 -50.93 -1.56 10.37
CA LEU A 195 -49.95 -2.39 9.68
C LEU A 195 -48.84 -2.84 10.63
N LYS A 196 -48.81 -4.13 10.94
CA LYS A 196 -47.68 -4.70 11.69
C LYS A 196 -46.40 -4.66 10.86
N ARG A 197 -45.27 -4.74 11.54
CA ARG A 197 -43.95 -4.77 10.93
C ARG A 197 -43.88 -5.85 9.85
N ARG A 198 -43.39 -5.46 8.67
CA ARG A 198 -43.27 -6.30 7.46
C ARG A 198 -44.60 -6.72 6.82
N GLU A 199 -45.75 -6.30 7.34
CA GLU A 199 -47.02 -6.54 6.66
C GLU A 199 -47.15 -5.73 5.38
N LYS A 200 -47.90 -6.31 4.44
CA LYS A 200 -48.16 -5.77 3.13
C LYS A 200 -49.55 -6.18 2.68
N PHE A 201 -50.11 -5.40 1.76
CA PHE A 201 -51.29 -5.76 1.00
C PHE A 201 -51.24 -5.08 -0.37
N LYS A 202 -52.13 -5.49 -1.26
CA LYS A 202 -52.37 -4.86 -2.55
C LYS A 202 -53.76 -4.26 -2.57
N LEU A 203 -53.86 -2.99 -2.93
CA LEU A 203 -55.10 -2.32 -3.26
C LEU A 203 -55.29 -2.36 -4.77
N VAL A 204 -56.37 -2.99 -5.23
CA VAL A 204 -56.77 -3.08 -6.63
C VAL A 204 -57.95 -2.14 -6.81
N VAL A 205 -57.84 -1.14 -7.69
CA VAL A 205 -58.89 -0.16 -7.93
C VAL A 205 -59.29 -0.22 -9.40
N VAL A 206 -60.58 -0.41 -9.65
CA VAL A 206 -61.20 -0.37 -10.98
C VAL A 206 -61.69 1.05 -11.22
N LEU A 207 -61.25 1.63 -12.32
CA LEU A 207 -61.47 3.02 -12.68
C LEU A 207 -62.13 3.10 -14.06
N ARG A 208 -62.88 4.18 -14.31
CA ARG A 208 -63.40 4.56 -15.63
C ARG A 208 -62.90 5.96 -16.00
N GLU A 209 -62.49 6.14 -17.25
CA GLU A 209 -62.19 7.46 -17.82
C GLU A 209 -63.45 8.35 -17.84
N PRO A 210 -63.31 9.68 -17.75
CA PRO A 210 -64.45 10.60 -17.78
C PRO A 210 -65.18 10.52 -19.13
N ASP A 211 -66.48 10.87 -19.16
CA ASP A 211 -67.29 10.77 -20.37
C ASP A 211 -66.78 11.67 -21.53
N SER A 212 -65.95 12.66 -21.24
CA SER A 212 -65.27 13.50 -22.25
C SER A 212 -64.10 12.79 -22.96
N TRP A 213 -63.71 11.60 -22.52
CA TRP A 213 -62.62 10.83 -23.12
C TRP A 213 -63.06 10.18 -24.43
N ARG A 214 -62.32 10.47 -25.52
CA ARG A 214 -62.66 10.05 -26.90
C ARG A 214 -61.66 9.02 -27.47
N GLY A 215 -61.36 7.95 -26.72
CA GLY A 215 -60.58 6.81 -27.26
C GLY A 215 -59.05 6.99 -27.32
N GLY A 216 -58.44 7.78 -26.42
CA GLY A 216 -56.99 8.07 -26.40
C GLY A 216 -56.13 7.20 -25.47
N PRO A 217 -54.85 7.56 -25.25
CA PRO A 217 -54.06 6.98 -24.16
C PRO A 217 -54.73 7.26 -22.80
N LEU A 218 -54.74 6.27 -21.90
CA LEU A 218 -55.34 6.42 -20.57
C LEU A 218 -54.61 7.47 -19.73
N SER A 219 -55.35 8.13 -18.83
CA SER A 219 -54.73 8.91 -17.77
C SER A 219 -53.98 7.96 -16.83
N LYS A 220 -52.72 8.29 -16.54
CA LYS A 220 -51.89 7.57 -15.56
C LYS A 220 -51.73 8.34 -14.26
N GLU A 221 -52.54 9.38 -14.05
CA GLU A 221 -52.48 10.21 -12.85
C GLU A 221 -52.76 9.38 -11.60
N LEU A 222 -51.76 9.28 -10.73
CA LEU A 222 -51.85 8.67 -9.42
C LEU A 222 -51.08 9.57 -8.46
N ASP A 223 -51.79 10.27 -7.59
CA ASP A 223 -51.17 11.06 -6.53
C ASP A 223 -51.45 10.44 -5.16
N VAL A 224 -50.50 10.60 -4.25
CA VAL A 224 -50.51 9.94 -2.94
C VAL A 224 -50.24 10.95 -1.85
N THR A 225 -51.19 11.10 -0.94
CA THR A 225 -51.08 11.97 0.23
C THR A 225 -51.24 11.15 1.51
N GLY A 226 -50.73 11.69 2.62
CA GLY A 226 -50.75 11.03 3.92
C GLY A 226 -49.57 11.45 4.78
N ARG A 227 -49.71 11.32 6.10
CA ARG A 227 -48.67 11.73 7.04
C ARG A 227 -48.66 10.83 8.26
N LEU A 228 -47.46 10.37 8.63
CA LEU A 228 -47.21 9.50 9.78
C LEU A 228 -46.48 10.28 10.88
N SER A 229 -46.94 10.16 12.11
CA SER A 229 -46.28 10.75 13.28
C SER A 229 -44.90 10.13 13.50
N GLY A 230 -43.86 10.96 13.33
CA GLY A 230 -42.45 10.55 13.40
C GLY A 230 -42.04 9.55 12.31
N GLY A 231 -42.85 9.39 11.26
CA GLY A 231 -42.65 8.41 10.19
C GLY A 231 -42.42 9.02 8.81
N ARG A 232 -42.27 8.17 7.80
CA ARG A 232 -42.21 8.59 6.38
C ARG A 232 -42.98 7.64 5.48
N ILE A 233 -43.65 8.20 4.48
CA ILE A 233 -44.26 7.46 3.37
C ILE A 233 -43.37 7.70 2.14
N LYS A 234 -42.99 6.64 1.42
CA LYS A 234 -42.12 6.74 0.24
C LYS A 234 -42.67 5.95 -0.94
N ASP A 235 -42.50 6.51 -2.13
CA ASP A 235 -42.68 5.80 -3.40
C ASP A 235 -41.44 4.93 -3.70
N GLU A 236 -41.65 3.64 -3.94
CA GLU A 236 -40.60 2.68 -4.29
C GLU A 236 -39.94 2.99 -5.64
N ARG A 237 -40.65 3.58 -6.62
CA ARG A 237 -40.07 3.85 -7.97
C ARG A 237 -39.00 4.94 -7.98
N LYS A 238 -39.11 5.95 -7.10
CA LYS A 238 -38.13 7.06 -7.01
C LYS A 238 -36.81 6.65 -6.34
N GLN A 239 -36.65 5.38 -5.94
CA GLN A 239 -35.40 4.87 -5.38
C GLN A 239 -34.38 4.63 -6.50
N ARG A 240 -33.72 5.72 -6.92
CA ARG A 240 -32.60 5.74 -7.90
C ARG A 240 -31.57 4.64 -7.59
N TRP A 241 -31.04 4.02 -8.65
CA TRP A 241 -30.07 2.91 -8.62
C TRP A 241 -28.77 3.20 -7.84
N LEU A 242 -28.43 4.47 -7.62
CA LEU A 242 -27.35 4.91 -6.75
C LEU A 242 -27.92 5.17 -5.34
N SER A 243 -28.25 4.10 -4.60
CA SER A 243 -28.65 4.28 -3.21
C SER A 243 -27.47 4.84 -2.41
N TRP A 244 -27.71 5.91 -1.65
CA TRP A 244 -26.69 6.56 -0.79
C TRP A 244 -25.77 5.59 -0.02
N PRO A 245 -26.25 4.43 0.50
CA PRO A 245 -25.42 3.42 1.14
C PRO A 245 -24.32 2.81 0.25
N VAL A 246 -24.57 2.67 -1.06
CA VAL A 246 -23.60 2.12 -2.03
C VAL A 246 -22.47 3.13 -2.26
N VAL A 247 -22.81 4.41 -2.35
CA VAL A 247 -21.83 5.50 -2.52
C VAL A 247 -20.95 5.64 -1.28
N THR A 248 -21.54 5.63 -0.08
CA THR A 248 -20.77 5.73 1.17
C THR A 248 -19.91 4.48 1.41
N GLY A 249 -20.40 3.29 1.03
CA GLY A 249 -19.62 2.05 1.08
C GLY A 249 -18.41 2.07 0.16
N ALA A 250 -18.57 2.51 -1.09
CA ALA A 250 -17.46 2.62 -2.05
C ALA A 250 -16.38 3.63 -1.59
N ILE A 251 -16.81 4.78 -1.05
CA ILE A 251 -15.89 5.78 -0.47
C ILE A 251 -15.14 5.19 0.73
N GLY A 252 -15.82 4.45 1.60
CA GLY A 252 -15.19 3.78 2.75
C GLY A 252 -14.09 2.79 2.34
N VAL A 253 -14.32 1.99 1.30
CA VAL A 253 -13.34 1.03 0.76
C VAL A 253 -12.12 1.74 0.17
N LEU A 254 -12.33 2.83 -0.58
CA LEU A 254 -11.23 3.61 -1.15
C LEU A 254 -10.37 4.26 -0.05
N LEU A 255 -10.99 4.81 0.99
CA LEU A 255 -10.27 5.42 2.11
C LEU A 255 -9.48 4.39 2.94
N THR A 256 -10.02 3.18 3.12
CA THR A 256 -9.29 2.09 3.82
C THR A 256 -8.11 1.58 2.99
N GLY A 257 -8.27 1.45 1.67
CA GLY A 257 -7.15 1.11 0.78
C GLY A 257 -6.03 2.15 0.83
N ALA A 258 -6.38 3.44 0.82
CA ALA A 258 -5.41 4.53 0.98
C ALA A 258 -4.70 4.46 2.34
N LEU A 259 -5.44 4.25 3.44
CA LEU A 259 -4.86 4.11 4.78
C LEU A 259 -3.88 2.92 4.88
N LEU A 260 -4.25 1.77 4.29
CA LEU A 260 -3.41 0.57 4.29
C LEU A 260 -2.10 0.80 3.51
N SER A 261 -2.19 1.48 2.36
CA SER A 261 -1.02 1.84 1.55
C SER A 261 -0.06 2.78 2.28
N MET A 262 -0.60 3.74 3.06
CA MET A 262 0.21 4.64 3.88
C MET A 262 0.88 3.94 5.05
N LEU A 263 0.19 3.00 5.70
CA LEU A 263 0.76 2.18 6.77
C LEU A 263 1.90 1.30 6.26
N LEU A 264 1.76 0.71 5.06
CA LEU A 264 2.84 -0.05 4.41
C LEU A 264 4.07 0.83 4.13
N VAL A 265 3.88 2.07 3.67
CA VAL A 265 4.98 3.02 3.44
C VAL A 265 5.62 3.47 4.76
N ALA A 266 4.83 3.72 5.80
CA ALA A 266 5.33 4.14 7.12
C ALA A 266 6.16 3.04 7.81
N VAL A 267 5.75 1.77 7.69
CA VAL A 267 6.51 0.62 8.22
C VAL A 267 7.80 0.37 7.42
N SER A 268 7.85 0.77 6.14
CA SER A 268 9.04 0.64 5.29
C SER A 268 10.08 1.75 5.48
N ARG A 269 9.74 2.87 6.13
CA ARG A 269 10.74 3.86 6.57
C ARG A 269 11.36 3.36 7.86
N GLY A 270 12.42 2.55 7.73
CA GLY A 270 13.34 2.32 8.83
C GLY A 270 13.77 3.66 9.43
N SER A 271 13.90 3.71 10.76
CA SER A 271 14.31 4.89 11.52
C SER A 271 15.47 5.58 10.82
N GLU A 272 15.22 6.74 10.22
CA GLU A 272 16.28 7.53 9.61
C GLU A 272 17.27 7.93 10.70
N PRO A 273 18.58 7.66 10.55
CA PRO A 273 19.59 8.01 11.54
C PRO A 273 19.51 9.50 11.88
N GLY A 274 19.63 9.84 13.17
CA GLY A 274 19.66 11.22 13.60
C GLY A 274 20.92 11.94 13.10
N CYS A 275 20.89 13.28 13.15
CA CYS A 275 22.07 14.09 12.90
C CYS A 275 22.73 14.48 14.23
N GLY A 276 24.00 14.15 14.38
CA GLY A 276 24.85 14.70 15.44
C GLY A 276 25.56 15.98 14.97
N ASN A 277 25.99 16.81 15.91
CA ASN A 277 26.74 18.04 15.65
C ASN A 277 28.14 17.97 16.27
N GLY A 278 29.07 18.77 15.75
CA GLY A 278 30.44 18.87 16.27
C GLY A 278 31.47 18.21 15.35
N SER A 279 32.60 17.79 15.91
CA SER A 279 33.73 17.23 15.17
C SER A 279 34.04 15.80 15.60
N LEU A 280 34.27 14.92 14.63
CA LEU A 280 34.67 13.53 14.83
C LEU A 280 35.89 13.20 13.98
N ALA A 281 36.93 12.67 14.63
CA ALA A 281 38.12 12.14 13.99
C ALA A 281 37.96 10.63 13.75
N VAL A 282 38.15 10.17 12.52
CA VAL A 282 38.14 8.75 12.16
C VAL A 282 39.47 8.36 11.50
N HIS A 283 40.29 7.58 12.20
CA HIS A 283 41.66 7.27 11.80
C HIS A 283 41.85 5.76 11.62
N GLY A 284 42.95 5.28 11.04
CA GLY A 284 43.32 3.86 11.03
C GLY A 284 43.54 3.25 9.64
N SER A 285 42.83 2.14 9.38
CA SER A 285 42.94 1.28 8.19
C SER A 285 43.06 2.07 6.90
N SER A 286 44.22 2.02 6.26
CA SER A 286 44.43 2.66 4.95
C SER A 286 43.69 1.96 3.82
N ALA A 287 43.34 0.68 3.99
CA ALA A 287 42.55 -0.07 3.03
C ALA A 287 41.10 0.44 3.02
N PHE A 288 40.57 0.84 4.17
CA PHE A 288 39.17 1.24 4.32
C PHE A 288 38.94 2.75 4.37
N ALA A 289 39.98 3.55 4.66
CA ALA A 289 39.88 5.01 4.73
C ALA A 289 39.24 5.68 3.50
N PRO A 290 39.48 5.26 2.24
CA PRO A 290 38.84 5.88 1.08
C PRO A 290 37.30 5.77 1.11
N ILE A 291 36.76 4.57 1.37
CA ILE A 291 35.31 4.38 1.45
C ILE A 291 34.74 5.06 2.70
N MET A 292 35.45 5.03 3.83
CA MET A 292 35.00 5.76 5.03
C MET A 292 34.92 7.27 4.78
N THR A 293 35.84 7.82 3.98
CA THR A 293 35.81 9.24 3.57
C THR A 293 34.58 9.56 2.73
N SER A 294 34.21 8.66 1.80
CA SER A 294 32.99 8.80 1.00
C SER A 294 31.75 8.79 1.89
N VAL A 295 31.64 7.79 2.77
CA VAL A 295 30.50 7.63 3.68
C VAL A 295 30.37 8.81 4.65
N ALA A 296 31.50 9.30 5.18
CA ALA A 296 31.54 10.50 6.00
C ALA A 296 31.11 11.76 5.21
N THR A 297 31.48 11.85 3.93
CA THR A 297 31.07 12.97 3.07
C THR A 297 29.56 12.97 2.83
N GLU A 298 28.97 11.82 2.54
CA GLU A 298 27.51 11.69 2.36
C GLU A 298 26.75 11.96 3.66
N TYR A 299 27.27 11.51 4.81
CA TYR A 299 26.71 11.86 6.12
C TYR A 299 26.72 13.39 6.34
N GLN A 300 27.85 14.07 6.06
CA GLN A 300 27.98 15.51 6.25
C GLN A 300 27.07 16.33 5.31
N LYS A 301 26.83 15.86 4.07
CA LYS A 301 25.84 16.48 3.18
C LYS A 301 24.44 16.46 3.77
N ARG A 302 24.11 15.37 4.46
CA ARG A 302 22.81 15.18 5.11
C ARG A 302 22.72 15.89 6.47
N CYS A 303 23.83 16.00 7.18
CA CYS A 303 23.93 16.57 8.52
C CYS A 303 24.97 17.72 8.53
N PRO A 304 24.61 18.94 8.09
CA PRO A 304 25.55 20.04 7.92
C PRO A 304 26.26 20.52 9.19
N GLY A 305 25.76 20.16 10.37
CA GLY A 305 26.37 20.47 11.66
C GLY A 305 27.48 19.49 12.08
N ALA A 306 27.69 18.41 11.32
CA ALA A 306 28.74 17.44 11.55
C ALA A 306 29.99 17.79 10.73
N THR A 307 31.16 17.65 11.36
CA THR A 307 32.46 17.67 10.69
C THR A 307 33.17 16.35 10.98
N ILE A 308 33.42 15.53 9.95
CA ILE A 308 34.09 14.24 10.11
C ILE A 308 35.38 14.25 9.29
N THR A 309 36.51 14.08 9.96
CA THR A 309 37.83 14.01 9.32
C THR A 309 38.33 12.58 9.30
N THR A 310 38.74 12.10 8.12
CA THR A 310 39.27 10.75 7.94
C THR A 310 40.77 10.78 7.66
N GLN A 311 41.52 9.86 8.26
CA GLN A 311 42.96 9.72 8.01
C GLN A 311 43.38 8.25 7.93
N ALA A 312 44.34 7.97 7.04
CA ALA A 312 44.98 6.68 6.88
C ALA A 312 46.37 6.71 7.55
N ASP A 313 46.47 6.19 8.77
CA ASP A 313 47.68 6.15 9.61
C ASP A 313 48.07 4.73 10.06
N GLY A 314 47.24 3.72 9.78
CA GLY A 314 47.53 2.31 10.11
C GLY A 314 46.68 1.81 11.27
N SER A 315 46.25 0.56 11.17
CA SER A 315 45.27 -0.02 12.10
C SER A 315 45.83 -0.29 13.48
N VAL A 316 47.07 -0.76 13.58
CA VAL A 316 47.70 -1.11 14.88
C VAL A 316 47.96 0.16 15.70
N SER A 317 48.60 1.16 15.10
CA SER A 317 48.88 2.45 15.74
C SER A 317 47.60 3.15 16.16
N ALA A 318 46.58 3.20 15.30
CA ALA A 318 45.33 3.88 15.62
C ALA A 318 44.60 3.25 16.82
N VAL A 319 44.54 1.92 16.91
CA VAL A 319 43.94 1.24 18.08
C VAL A 319 44.73 1.53 19.36
N ARG A 320 46.07 1.52 19.28
CA ARG A 320 46.95 1.87 20.42
C ARG A 320 46.78 3.32 20.87
N GLU A 321 46.55 4.24 19.94
CA GLU A 321 46.34 5.68 20.22
C GLU A 321 44.95 5.97 20.83
N LEU A 322 43.94 5.15 20.53
CA LEU A 322 42.60 5.30 21.12
C LEU A 322 42.59 4.95 22.62
N GLY A 323 43.40 3.98 23.04
CA GLY A 323 43.52 3.52 24.43
C GLY A 323 43.78 4.65 25.46
N PRO A 324 44.77 5.52 25.29
CA PRO A 324 45.07 6.60 26.24
C PRO A 324 44.11 7.81 26.16
N LEU A 325 43.13 7.83 25.24
CA LEU A 325 42.22 8.98 25.08
C LEU A 325 41.46 9.27 26.39
N PRO A 326 41.38 10.51 26.89
CA PRO A 326 40.63 10.81 28.11
C PRO A 326 39.14 10.46 27.98
N ALA A 327 38.50 10.04 29.07
CA ALA A 327 37.08 9.69 29.07
C ALA A 327 36.18 10.82 28.53
N GLU A 328 36.53 12.07 28.83
CA GLU A 328 35.83 13.28 28.38
C GLU A 328 35.88 13.48 26.86
N GLN A 329 36.83 12.84 26.18
CA GLN A 329 37.03 12.92 24.74
C GLN A 329 36.64 11.63 24.01
N LYS A 330 36.05 10.65 24.70
CA LYS A 330 35.75 9.33 24.14
C LYS A 330 34.94 9.35 22.82
N ASP A 331 34.12 10.38 22.64
CA ASP A 331 33.23 10.54 21.49
C ASP A 331 33.79 11.47 20.39
N SER A 332 35.00 12.00 20.57
CA SER A 332 35.67 12.84 19.55
C SER A 332 36.47 12.02 18.54
N MET A 333 36.69 10.73 18.79
CA MET A 333 37.54 9.87 17.98
C MET A 333 37.01 8.43 17.89
N ALA A 334 37.11 7.84 16.70
CA ALA A 334 36.97 6.41 16.47
C ALA A 334 38.08 5.93 15.52
N VAL A 335 38.41 4.64 15.59
CA VAL A 335 39.54 4.10 14.81
C VAL A 335 39.18 2.84 14.03
N LEU A 336 39.68 2.78 12.80
CA LEU A 336 39.49 1.73 11.81
C LEU A 336 40.60 0.70 11.94
N SER A 337 40.23 -0.56 12.12
CA SER A 337 41.16 -1.68 12.17
C SER A 337 40.74 -2.77 11.20
N ASP A 338 41.59 -3.07 10.22
CA ASP A 338 41.39 -4.22 9.36
C ASP A 338 41.88 -5.49 10.05
N GLY A 339 40.91 -6.25 10.56
CA GLY A 339 41.11 -7.37 11.45
C GLY A 339 40.99 -6.95 12.91
N LYS A 340 40.69 -7.94 13.75
CA LYS A 340 40.51 -7.72 15.18
C LYS A 340 41.85 -7.37 15.83
N ALA A 341 41.90 -6.22 16.50
CA ALA A 341 43.07 -5.82 17.25
C ALA A 341 43.24 -6.75 18.47
N SER A 342 44.43 -7.36 18.56
CA SER A 342 44.82 -8.30 19.62
C SER A 342 45.28 -7.58 20.89
N ASP A 343 45.70 -6.33 20.75
CA ASP A 343 46.22 -5.43 21.77
C ASP A 343 45.22 -4.33 22.16
N ALA A 344 43.97 -4.44 21.72
CA ALA A 344 42.91 -3.51 22.10
C ALA A 344 42.74 -3.50 23.63
N GLY A 345 42.74 -2.31 24.22
CA GLY A 345 42.50 -2.11 25.65
C GLY A 345 41.12 -2.60 26.07
N PRO A 346 40.91 -2.94 27.36
CA PRO A 346 39.65 -3.48 27.85
C PRO A 346 38.48 -2.48 27.78
N ASP A 347 38.77 -1.20 27.61
CA ASP A 347 37.81 -0.11 27.44
C ASP A 347 37.46 0.16 25.97
N LEU A 348 38.10 -0.53 25.02
CA LEU A 348 37.83 -0.34 23.59
C LEU A 348 36.74 -1.31 23.12
N VAL A 349 35.74 -0.77 22.42
CA VAL A 349 34.58 -1.54 21.94
C VAL A 349 34.66 -1.71 20.42
N PRO A 350 34.85 -2.94 19.90
CA PRO A 350 34.85 -3.19 18.46
C PRO A 350 33.43 -3.19 17.88
N GLN A 351 33.24 -2.47 16.77
CA GLN A 351 32.03 -2.52 15.95
C GLN A 351 32.38 -3.08 14.57
N PRO A 352 31.92 -4.29 14.18
CA PRO A 352 32.18 -4.81 12.84
C PRO A 352 31.45 -3.97 11.78
N VAL A 353 32.18 -3.52 10.76
CA VAL A 353 31.67 -2.61 9.71
C VAL A 353 31.48 -3.33 8.38
N ALA A 354 32.52 -4.00 7.88
CA ALA A 354 32.48 -4.70 6.61
C ALA A 354 33.47 -5.86 6.54
N VAL A 355 33.20 -6.85 5.70
CA VAL A 355 34.16 -7.88 5.31
C VAL A 355 35.10 -7.31 4.25
N LEU A 356 36.40 -7.47 4.47
CA LEU A 356 37.47 -7.06 3.56
C LEU A 356 38.10 -8.32 2.97
N VAL A 357 38.00 -8.46 1.66
CA VAL A 357 38.74 -9.47 0.91
C VAL A 357 39.95 -8.80 0.28
N TYR A 358 41.11 -9.42 0.43
CA TYR A 358 42.36 -8.96 -0.14
C TYR A 358 42.73 -9.78 -1.38
N SER A 359 43.60 -9.21 -2.21
CA SER A 359 44.15 -9.87 -3.38
C SER A 359 45.66 -9.69 -3.41
N LEU A 360 46.35 -10.72 -3.89
CA LEU A 360 47.73 -10.58 -4.37
C LEU A 360 47.73 -9.81 -5.67
N VAL A 361 48.56 -8.79 -5.75
CA VAL A 361 48.77 -7.99 -6.96
C VAL A 361 50.17 -8.21 -7.49
N VAL A 362 50.30 -8.41 -8.79
CA VAL A 362 51.57 -8.68 -9.46
C VAL A 362 51.74 -7.69 -10.61
N ASN A 363 52.94 -7.15 -10.77
CA ASN A 363 53.27 -6.30 -11.91
C ASN A 363 52.98 -7.04 -13.23
N LYS A 364 52.34 -6.39 -14.21
CA LYS A 364 51.93 -7.05 -15.45
C LYS A 364 53.09 -7.63 -16.26
N THR A 365 54.32 -7.09 -16.12
CA THR A 365 55.50 -7.65 -16.81
C THR A 365 55.76 -9.10 -16.41
N VAL A 366 55.25 -9.52 -15.25
CA VAL A 366 55.38 -10.89 -14.76
C VAL A 366 54.47 -11.83 -15.53
N GLY A 367 53.28 -11.43 -16.00
CA GLY A 367 52.40 -12.35 -16.74
C GLY A 367 51.91 -13.57 -15.93
N VAL A 368 51.75 -13.42 -14.61
CA VAL A 368 51.16 -14.45 -13.73
C VAL A 368 49.79 -13.97 -13.25
N ASP A 369 48.79 -14.85 -13.36
CA ASP A 369 47.39 -14.59 -12.96
C ASP A 369 46.92 -15.49 -11.80
N ARG A 370 47.76 -16.42 -11.35
CA ARG A 370 47.45 -17.37 -10.28
C ARG A 370 48.70 -17.79 -9.53
N LEU A 371 48.57 -17.97 -8.22
CA LEU A 371 49.60 -18.49 -7.34
C LEU A 371 48.98 -19.45 -6.32
N SER A 372 49.64 -20.56 -6.04
CA SER A 372 49.30 -21.37 -4.87
C SER A 372 49.83 -20.70 -3.60
N GLY A 373 49.20 -20.94 -2.45
CA GLY A 373 49.68 -20.43 -1.17
C GLY A 373 51.09 -20.93 -0.83
N GLU A 374 51.50 -22.10 -1.34
CA GLU A 374 52.89 -22.56 -1.25
C GLU A 374 53.84 -21.69 -2.07
N GLN A 375 53.51 -21.39 -3.33
CA GLN A 375 54.33 -20.49 -4.16
C GLN A 375 54.46 -19.11 -3.51
N VAL A 376 53.38 -18.59 -2.92
CA VAL A 376 53.40 -17.30 -2.21
C VAL A 376 54.35 -17.37 -1.01
N ARG A 377 54.25 -18.41 -0.16
CA ARG A 377 55.16 -18.62 0.96
C ARG A 377 56.62 -18.70 0.52
N GLU A 378 56.89 -19.38 -0.59
CA GLU A 378 58.25 -19.58 -1.09
C GLU A 378 58.83 -18.37 -1.83
N ILE A 379 57.97 -17.51 -2.37
CA ILE A 379 58.35 -16.18 -2.86
C ILE A 379 58.75 -15.29 -1.68
N PHE A 380 57.92 -15.23 -0.64
CA PHE A 380 58.16 -14.38 0.52
C PHE A 380 59.27 -14.90 1.45
N SER A 381 59.59 -16.19 1.43
CA SER A 381 60.77 -16.75 2.11
C SER A 381 62.08 -16.48 1.36
N GLY A 382 62.01 -16.01 0.11
CA GLY A 382 63.18 -15.82 -0.76
C GLY A 382 63.72 -17.11 -1.37
N LYS A 383 62.99 -18.23 -1.30
CA LYS A 383 63.36 -19.47 -2.03
C LYS A 383 63.17 -19.30 -3.54
N TYR A 384 62.10 -18.62 -3.96
CA TYR A 384 61.93 -18.17 -5.34
C TYR A 384 62.38 -16.72 -5.47
N THR A 385 63.52 -16.53 -6.13
CA THR A 385 64.14 -15.21 -6.35
C THR A 385 63.89 -14.68 -7.76
N ASN A 386 63.37 -15.52 -8.67
CA ASN A 386 63.07 -15.17 -10.05
C ASN A 386 61.77 -15.82 -10.55
N TRP A 387 60.97 -15.06 -11.29
CA TRP A 387 59.71 -15.53 -11.86
C TRP A 387 59.86 -16.66 -12.87
N ALA A 388 61.02 -16.79 -13.52
CA ALA A 388 61.32 -17.91 -14.41
C ALA A 388 61.37 -19.28 -13.69
N GLN A 389 61.41 -19.30 -12.35
CA GLN A 389 61.30 -20.53 -11.55
C GLN A 389 59.84 -21.00 -11.40
N LEU A 390 58.86 -20.14 -11.72
CA LEU A 390 57.44 -20.38 -11.49
C LEU A 390 56.59 -20.37 -12.76
N ARG A 391 57.13 -19.82 -13.86
CA ARG A 391 56.45 -19.74 -15.16
C ARG A 391 57.45 -19.74 -16.30
N GLU A 392 56.96 -20.04 -17.49
CA GLU A 392 57.71 -19.87 -18.74
C GLU A 392 57.90 -18.38 -19.09
N GLY A 393 58.95 -18.07 -19.85
CA GLY A 393 59.23 -16.72 -20.36
C GLY A 393 60.50 -16.09 -19.79
N PRO A 394 60.68 -14.76 -19.94
CA PRO A 394 61.94 -14.11 -19.60
C PRO A 394 62.21 -14.15 -18.09
N SER A 395 63.51 -14.17 -17.76
CA SER A 395 64.03 -13.99 -16.40
C SER A 395 63.63 -12.62 -15.88
N ILE A 396 62.89 -12.60 -14.77
CA ILE A 396 62.46 -11.39 -14.09
C ILE A 396 62.68 -11.60 -12.59
N PRO A 397 63.54 -10.79 -11.94
CA PRO A 397 63.74 -10.89 -10.49
C PRO A 397 62.42 -10.66 -9.74
N VAL A 398 62.20 -11.44 -8.70
CA VAL A 398 61.10 -11.24 -7.75
C VAL A 398 61.42 -10.01 -6.89
N ARG A 399 60.44 -9.12 -6.75
CA ARG A 399 60.53 -7.95 -5.88
C ARG A 399 59.28 -7.88 -5.02
N ILE A 400 59.44 -7.74 -3.71
CA ILE A 400 58.32 -7.72 -2.78
C ILE A 400 58.07 -6.27 -2.37
N VAL A 401 56.82 -5.84 -2.51
CA VAL A 401 56.34 -4.56 -1.98
C VAL A 401 55.35 -4.89 -0.86
N GLY A 402 55.82 -4.77 0.38
CA GLY A 402 55.03 -5.00 1.58
C GLY A 402 54.51 -3.71 2.19
N ARG A 403 53.83 -3.86 3.34
CA ARG A 403 53.43 -2.74 4.21
C ARG A 403 54.29 -2.72 5.48
N GLY A 404 54.30 -1.58 6.18
CA GLY A 404 54.92 -1.48 7.51
C GLY A 404 54.17 -2.30 8.57
N GLN A 405 54.78 -2.44 9.75
CA GLN A 405 54.24 -3.25 10.86
C GLN A 405 52.89 -2.74 11.41
N GLU A 406 52.57 -1.47 11.17
CA GLU A 406 51.31 -0.86 11.63
C GLU A 406 50.10 -1.22 10.74
N SER A 407 50.29 -2.03 9.70
CA SER A 407 49.28 -2.42 8.72
C SER A 407 48.54 -3.70 9.14
N GLY A 408 47.24 -3.62 9.42
CA GLY A 408 46.45 -4.84 9.68
C GLY A 408 46.30 -5.71 8.42
N THR A 409 46.41 -5.15 7.21
CA THR A 409 46.48 -5.94 5.97
C THR A 409 47.70 -6.84 5.96
N ARG A 410 48.85 -6.34 6.47
CA ARG A 410 50.08 -7.13 6.59
C ARG A 410 49.90 -8.22 7.64
N LYS A 411 49.39 -7.86 8.81
CA LYS A 411 49.07 -8.82 9.87
C LYS A 411 48.19 -9.96 9.34
N THR A 412 47.12 -9.62 8.64
CA THR A 412 46.21 -10.60 8.01
C THR A 412 46.94 -11.46 6.98
N PHE A 413 47.82 -10.88 6.16
CA PHE A 413 48.60 -11.60 5.16
C PHE A 413 49.59 -12.58 5.81
N GLU A 414 50.33 -12.13 6.81
CA GLU A 414 51.28 -12.94 7.57
C GLU A 414 50.58 -14.10 8.30
N GLU A 415 49.44 -13.84 8.94
CA GLU A 415 48.66 -14.84 9.68
C GLU A 415 47.96 -15.85 8.77
N LYS A 416 47.22 -15.37 7.76
CA LYS A 416 46.29 -16.22 6.98
C LYS A 416 46.90 -16.80 5.70
N VAL A 417 47.96 -16.20 5.15
CA VAL A 417 48.59 -16.64 3.89
C VAL A 417 50.00 -17.18 4.12
N LEU A 418 50.87 -16.42 4.80
CA LEU A 418 52.27 -16.83 4.98
C LEU A 418 52.46 -17.85 6.11
N GLY A 419 51.73 -17.71 7.21
CA GLY A 419 51.99 -18.42 8.47
C GLY A 419 53.30 -18.02 9.14
N ALA A 420 53.88 -16.89 8.74
CA ALA A 420 55.16 -16.36 9.23
C ALA A 420 55.24 -14.85 8.92
N ALA A 421 56.16 -14.16 9.61
CA ALA A 421 56.45 -12.76 9.30
C ALA A 421 57.06 -12.60 7.90
N GLU A 422 56.76 -11.48 7.25
CA GLU A 422 57.45 -11.06 6.03
C GLU A 422 58.96 -10.90 6.27
N PRO A 423 59.79 -11.06 5.22
CA PRO A 423 61.24 -10.89 5.37
C PRO A 423 61.60 -9.46 5.75
N GLY A 424 62.82 -9.29 6.27
CA GLY A 424 63.36 -7.98 6.62
C GLY A 424 63.33 -6.99 5.45
N LEU A 425 63.30 -5.70 5.78
CA LEU A 425 63.40 -4.63 4.79
C LEU A 425 64.80 -4.64 4.16
N SER A 426 64.90 -4.92 2.86
CA SER A 426 66.18 -4.95 2.14
C SER A 426 66.37 -3.78 1.18
N SER A 427 65.33 -2.99 0.90
CA SER A 427 65.35 -1.93 -0.12
C SER A 427 64.44 -0.74 0.20
N ASP A 428 64.89 0.48 -0.10
CA ASP A 428 64.06 1.69 -0.06
C ASP A 428 63.33 1.95 -1.39
N ASP A 429 64.00 1.68 -2.50
CA ASP A 429 63.55 1.99 -3.87
C ASP A 429 62.75 0.85 -4.54
N CYS A 430 62.57 -0.27 -3.85
CA CYS A 430 61.97 -1.52 -4.33
C CYS A 430 62.72 -2.23 -5.47
N ARG A 431 63.91 -1.77 -5.85
CA ARG A 431 64.63 -2.24 -7.04
C ARG A 431 65.99 -2.82 -6.70
N THR A 432 66.69 -2.18 -5.78
CA THR A 432 68.05 -2.52 -5.37
C THR A 432 68.09 -2.77 -3.85
N PRO A 433 68.90 -3.74 -3.38
CA PRO A 433 68.95 -4.09 -1.96
C PRO A 433 69.78 -3.08 -1.15
N THR A 434 69.33 -1.82 -1.08
CA THR A 434 70.05 -0.70 -0.44
C THR A 434 70.23 -0.85 1.06
N ARG A 435 69.38 -1.63 1.73
CA ARG A 435 69.40 -1.82 3.19
C ARG A 435 70.06 -3.12 3.63
N ASP A 436 70.00 -4.15 2.80
CA ASP A 436 70.66 -5.44 3.04
C ASP A 436 71.19 -6.02 1.73
N PRO A 437 72.48 -5.76 1.40
CA PRO A 437 73.10 -6.25 0.17
C PRO A 437 73.14 -7.79 0.03
N HIS A 438 72.92 -8.53 1.12
CA HIS A 438 72.93 -9.99 1.13
C HIS A 438 71.52 -10.61 1.07
N ALA A 439 70.47 -9.79 1.00
CA ALA A 439 69.10 -10.27 0.89
C ALA A 439 68.89 -11.10 -0.40
N THR A 440 68.30 -12.29 -0.24
CA THR A 440 67.98 -13.19 -1.35
C THR A 440 66.89 -12.64 -2.27
N VAL A 441 65.99 -11.83 -1.72
CA VAL A 441 64.93 -11.13 -2.43
C VAL A 441 64.90 -9.65 -2.03
N VAL A 442 64.63 -8.79 -3.01
CA VAL A 442 64.42 -7.37 -2.76
C VAL A 442 63.04 -7.18 -2.14
N ARG A 443 62.98 -6.57 -0.96
CA ARG A 443 61.75 -6.18 -0.28
C ARG A 443 61.82 -4.72 0.14
N CYS A 444 60.78 -3.96 -0.20
CA CYS A 444 60.54 -2.61 0.27
C CYS A 444 59.17 -2.49 0.96
N GLU A 445 58.93 -1.37 1.63
CA GLU A 445 57.67 -1.07 2.30
C GLU A 445 57.01 0.21 1.79
N ARG A 446 55.67 0.24 1.83
CA ARG A 446 54.87 1.46 1.64
C ARG A 446 53.90 1.66 2.79
N GLY A 447 53.68 2.92 3.16
CA GLY A 447 52.87 3.27 4.32
C GLY A 447 51.39 3.04 4.07
N LYS A 448 50.93 3.25 2.83
CA LYS A 448 49.52 3.21 2.44
C LYS A 448 49.24 2.22 1.31
N THR A 449 47.98 1.79 1.20
CA THR A 449 47.53 0.83 0.18
C THR A 449 47.75 1.35 -1.25
N ASP A 450 47.43 2.61 -1.50
CA ASP A 450 47.58 3.24 -2.81
C ASP A 450 49.05 3.40 -3.22
N GLU A 451 49.92 3.72 -2.26
CA GLU A 451 51.38 3.76 -2.46
C GLU A 451 51.96 2.38 -2.79
N LEU A 452 51.49 1.32 -2.11
CA LEU A 452 51.88 -0.06 -2.43
C LEU A 452 51.47 -0.43 -3.84
N LEU A 453 50.20 -0.20 -4.20
CA LEU A 453 49.68 -0.51 -5.54
C LEU A 453 50.44 0.22 -6.65
N ARG A 454 50.76 1.51 -6.44
CA ARG A 454 51.61 2.29 -7.36
C ARG A 454 53.00 1.68 -7.47
N ALA A 455 53.65 1.37 -6.35
CA ALA A 455 54.98 0.77 -6.35
C ALA A 455 55.02 -0.61 -7.04
N VAL A 456 54.00 -1.45 -6.87
CA VAL A 456 53.86 -2.73 -7.60
C VAL A 456 53.72 -2.47 -9.10
N GLY A 457 52.87 -1.53 -9.51
CA GLY A 457 52.67 -1.19 -10.92
C GLY A 457 53.92 -0.61 -11.60
N ASP A 458 54.73 0.15 -10.86
CA ASP A 458 55.90 0.85 -11.40
C ASP A 458 57.21 0.03 -11.31
N THR A 459 57.19 -1.13 -10.66
CA THR A 459 58.37 -1.95 -10.41
C THR A 459 58.27 -3.30 -11.14
N PRO A 460 59.01 -3.51 -12.25
CA PRO A 460 59.01 -4.78 -12.96
C PRO A 460 59.39 -5.95 -12.05
N GLY A 461 58.59 -7.01 -12.09
CA GLY A 461 58.79 -8.18 -11.23
C GLY A 461 58.21 -8.06 -9.82
N ALA A 462 57.51 -6.97 -9.51
CA ALA A 462 56.94 -6.77 -8.18
C ALA A 462 55.71 -7.62 -7.90
N ILE A 463 55.59 -8.08 -6.64
CA ILE A 463 54.39 -8.64 -6.02
C ILE A 463 54.08 -7.86 -4.74
N GLY A 464 52.80 -7.68 -4.46
CA GLY A 464 52.30 -7.12 -3.21
C GLY A 464 50.86 -7.57 -2.97
N TYR A 465 50.13 -6.83 -2.14
CA TYR A 465 48.75 -7.14 -1.79
C TYR A 465 47.95 -5.86 -1.48
N ALA A 466 46.64 -5.92 -1.70
CA ALA A 466 45.71 -4.84 -1.36
C ALA A 466 44.28 -5.37 -1.22
N ASP A 467 43.37 -4.57 -0.67
CA ASP A 467 41.94 -4.87 -0.68
C ASP A 467 41.43 -4.92 -2.13
N VAL A 468 40.47 -5.80 -2.39
CA VAL A 468 39.95 -6.07 -3.73
C VAL A 468 39.43 -4.82 -4.43
N PRO A 469 38.67 -3.91 -3.79
CA PRO A 469 38.28 -2.65 -4.41
C PRO A 469 39.46 -1.82 -4.92
N ALA A 470 40.46 -1.56 -4.07
CA ALA A 470 41.65 -0.80 -4.48
C ALA A 470 42.46 -1.53 -5.57
N ALA A 471 42.61 -2.85 -5.45
CA ALA A 471 43.31 -3.68 -6.43
C ALA A 471 42.61 -3.68 -7.80
N LYS A 472 41.28 -3.74 -7.85
CA LYS A 472 40.48 -3.64 -9.08
C LYS A 472 40.70 -2.29 -9.78
N ILE A 473 40.65 -1.19 -9.04
CA ILE A 473 40.90 0.15 -9.58
C ILE A 473 42.33 0.22 -10.15
N ALA A 474 43.33 -0.24 -9.40
CA ALA A 474 44.72 -0.24 -9.85
C ALA A 474 44.96 -1.13 -11.09
N ALA A 475 44.32 -2.31 -11.14
CA ALA A 475 44.42 -3.22 -12.28
C ALA A 475 43.80 -2.64 -13.56
N ALA A 476 42.73 -1.83 -13.43
CA ALA A 476 42.10 -1.15 -14.56
C ALA A 476 43.04 -0.14 -15.26
N HIS A 477 43.99 0.44 -14.53
CA HIS A 477 45.05 1.29 -15.11
C HIS A 477 46.12 0.50 -15.88
N GLY A 478 46.06 -0.83 -15.83
CA GLY A 478 46.77 -1.70 -16.74
C GLY A 478 48.24 -1.95 -16.44
N ARG A 479 48.76 -1.54 -15.27
CA ARG A 479 50.17 -1.75 -14.86
C ARG A 479 50.40 -2.95 -13.96
N LEU A 480 49.36 -3.43 -13.27
CA LEU A 480 49.38 -4.64 -12.46
C LEU A 480 48.18 -5.54 -12.79
N ALA A 481 48.21 -6.77 -12.29
CA ALA A 481 47.13 -7.75 -12.35
C ALA A 481 46.86 -8.31 -10.95
N MET A 482 45.61 -8.68 -10.69
CA MET A 482 45.23 -9.46 -9.51
C MET A 482 45.46 -10.93 -9.78
N ALA A 483 46.10 -11.63 -8.84
CA ALA A 483 46.31 -13.07 -8.92
C ALA A 483 45.24 -13.84 -8.12
N LYS A 484 44.82 -14.98 -8.67
CA LYS A 484 44.10 -16.00 -7.90
C LYS A 484 45.01 -16.58 -6.83
N LEU A 485 44.45 -16.90 -5.66
CA LEU A 485 45.14 -17.62 -4.60
C LEU A 485 44.49 -18.99 -4.46
N ASP A 486 45.30 -20.06 -4.54
CA ASP A 486 44.81 -21.44 -4.50
C ASP A 486 43.66 -21.67 -5.50
N ASP A 487 43.85 -21.23 -6.75
CA ASP A 487 42.87 -21.29 -7.86
C ASP A 487 41.51 -20.61 -7.59
N ARG A 488 41.41 -19.79 -6.55
CA ARG A 488 40.20 -19.05 -6.19
C ARG A 488 40.35 -17.56 -6.47
N TYR A 489 39.26 -16.95 -6.92
CA TYR A 489 39.20 -15.51 -7.09
C TYR A 489 39.13 -14.82 -5.71
N PRO A 490 39.74 -13.63 -5.58
CA PRO A 490 39.63 -12.82 -4.37
C PRO A 490 38.23 -12.19 -4.32
N ASP A 491 37.27 -12.97 -3.83
CA ASP A 491 35.87 -12.59 -3.70
C ASP A 491 35.27 -13.17 -2.42
N VAL A 492 34.31 -12.47 -1.82
CA VAL A 492 33.66 -12.89 -0.58
C VAL A 492 32.96 -14.24 -0.74
N THR A 493 32.40 -14.54 -1.92
CA THR A 493 31.74 -15.83 -2.17
C THR A 493 32.74 -16.99 -2.24
N SER A 494 34.04 -16.71 -2.40
CA SER A 494 35.08 -17.72 -2.41
C SER A 494 35.60 -18.06 -1.01
N VAL A 495 35.20 -17.31 0.02
CA VAL A 495 35.60 -17.53 1.43
C VAL A 495 35.17 -18.93 1.89
N ASP A 496 33.91 -19.31 1.65
CA ASP A 496 33.41 -20.64 2.04
C ASP A 496 34.01 -21.77 1.21
N ALA A 497 34.50 -21.46 0.01
CA ALA A 497 35.27 -22.41 -0.79
C ALA A 497 36.72 -22.55 -0.32
N GLY A 498 37.16 -21.76 0.67
CA GLY A 498 38.51 -21.81 1.25
C GLY A 498 39.44 -20.69 0.82
N TYR A 499 38.94 -19.56 0.31
CA TYR A 499 39.77 -18.36 0.12
C TYR A 499 40.15 -17.78 1.49
N ARG A 500 41.46 -17.67 1.76
CA ARG A 500 41.98 -17.39 3.11
C ARG A 500 42.35 -15.93 3.36
N PHE A 501 42.56 -15.13 2.32
CA PHE A 501 43.10 -13.78 2.47
C PHE A 501 41.98 -12.73 2.62
N TRP A 502 41.31 -12.75 3.76
CA TRP A 502 40.21 -11.85 4.09
C TRP A 502 40.14 -11.61 5.60
N THR A 503 39.47 -10.54 6.02
CA THR A 503 39.16 -10.25 7.43
C THR A 503 37.92 -9.37 7.55
N VAL A 504 37.63 -8.90 8.76
CA VAL A 504 36.58 -7.91 9.05
C VAL A 504 37.22 -6.59 9.43
N GLU A 505 36.74 -5.50 8.84
CA GLU A 505 37.03 -4.15 9.29
C GLU A 505 36.19 -3.82 10.52
N TYR A 506 36.86 -3.35 11.56
CA TYR A 506 36.25 -2.92 12.81
C TYR A 506 36.41 -1.41 12.99
N LEU A 507 35.36 -0.76 13.43
CA LEU A 507 35.41 0.57 14.01
C LEU A 507 35.47 0.42 15.54
N TYR A 508 36.58 0.81 16.15
CA TYR A 508 36.75 0.82 17.59
C TYR A 508 36.36 2.18 18.17
N THR A 509 35.64 2.14 19.29
CA THR A 509 35.30 3.31 20.10
C THR A 509 35.85 3.17 21.50
N LYS A 510 36.08 4.30 22.18
CA LYS A 510 36.40 4.29 23.61
C LYS A 510 35.12 4.19 24.44
N GLY A 511 34.84 3.01 24.98
CA GLY A 511 33.58 2.72 25.64
C GLY A 511 32.36 2.80 24.71
N VAL A 512 31.18 2.90 25.31
CA VAL A 512 29.92 3.08 24.58
C VAL A 512 29.69 4.58 24.34
N PRO A 513 29.49 5.01 23.08
CA PRO A 513 29.21 6.41 22.75
C PRO A 513 27.90 6.91 23.34
N GLU A 514 27.83 8.21 23.65
CA GLU A 514 26.63 8.85 24.17
C GLU A 514 25.53 8.95 23.09
N ASN A 515 24.27 8.83 23.49
CA ASN A 515 23.17 8.67 22.52
C ASN A 515 23.01 9.86 21.56
N ASP A 516 23.34 11.06 22.00
CA ASP A 516 23.26 12.31 21.27
C ASP A 516 24.59 12.74 20.63
N SER A 517 25.67 11.98 20.82
CA SER A 517 26.97 12.32 20.25
C SER A 517 27.05 12.09 18.75
N LEU A 518 27.88 12.88 18.07
CA LEU A 518 28.15 12.70 16.64
C LEU A 518 28.67 11.29 16.33
N LEU A 519 29.54 10.74 17.19
CA LEU A 519 30.04 9.38 17.02
C LEU A 519 28.92 8.35 17.01
N LYS A 520 27.97 8.42 17.95
CA LYS A 520 26.85 7.48 17.98
C LYS A 520 25.97 7.60 16.74
N GLN A 521 25.64 8.82 16.33
CA GLN A 521 24.80 9.07 15.16
C GLN A 521 25.48 8.61 13.87
N PHE A 522 26.80 8.78 13.77
CA PHE A 522 27.58 8.29 12.64
C PHE A 522 27.65 6.75 12.62
N ILE A 523 27.83 6.09 13.76
CA ILE A 523 27.75 4.61 13.85
C ILE A 523 26.38 4.10 13.42
N ASP A 524 25.30 4.76 13.83
CA ASP A 524 23.95 4.40 13.38
C ASP A 524 23.78 4.62 11.88
N TYR A 525 24.36 5.69 11.32
CA TYR A 525 24.41 5.91 9.88
C TYR A 525 25.16 4.81 9.14
N LEU A 526 26.30 4.32 9.66
CA LEU A 526 27.03 3.19 9.07
C LEU A 526 26.19 1.91 8.95
N ARG A 527 25.17 1.77 9.81
CA ARG A 527 24.22 0.64 9.80
C ARG A 527 22.99 0.89 8.92
N SER A 528 22.82 2.10 8.40
CA SER A 528 21.67 2.49 7.58
C SER A 528 21.67 1.83 6.20
N SER A 529 20.52 1.85 5.51
CA SER A 529 20.45 1.37 4.13
C SER A 529 21.35 2.14 3.16
N THR A 530 21.56 3.43 3.40
CA THR A 530 22.38 4.30 2.54
C THR A 530 23.86 3.91 2.64
N ALA A 531 24.43 3.89 3.85
CA ALA A 531 25.83 3.52 4.03
C ALA A 531 26.11 2.08 3.57
N ARG A 532 25.16 1.15 3.79
CA ARG A 532 25.29 -0.21 3.27
C ARG A 532 25.34 -0.25 1.74
N ALA A 533 24.52 0.55 1.06
CA ALA A 533 24.54 0.62 -0.39
C ALA A 533 25.88 1.18 -0.89
N GLU A 534 26.39 2.24 -0.28
CA GLU A 534 27.71 2.81 -0.61
C GLU A 534 28.85 1.78 -0.44
N LEU A 535 28.85 1.04 0.68
CA LEU A 535 29.82 -0.03 0.93
C LEU A 535 29.74 -1.12 -0.14
N GLN A 536 28.53 -1.54 -0.52
CA GLN A 536 28.30 -2.56 -1.54
C GLN A 536 28.73 -2.09 -2.93
N ASP A 537 28.42 -0.84 -3.29
CA ASP A 537 28.79 -0.24 -4.56
C ASP A 537 30.32 -0.08 -4.69
N ALA A 538 30.99 0.19 -3.56
CA ALA A 538 32.45 0.19 -3.49
C ALA A 538 33.07 -1.23 -3.51
N GLY A 539 32.26 -2.29 -3.41
CA GLY A 539 32.72 -3.69 -3.49
C GLY A 539 33.07 -4.32 -2.13
N TYR A 540 32.64 -3.73 -1.02
CA TYR A 540 32.73 -4.32 0.32
C TYR A 540 31.43 -5.04 0.68
N THR A 541 31.51 -6.02 1.59
CA THR A 541 30.32 -6.70 2.13
C THR A 541 30.00 -6.13 3.51
N PRO A 542 28.90 -5.36 3.70
CA PRO A 542 28.58 -4.77 5.00
C PRO A 542 28.31 -5.84 6.06
N CYS A 543 28.76 -5.60 7.29
CA CYS A 543 28.51 -6.51 8.40
C CYS A 543 27.09 -6.44 8.95
N VAL A 544 26.30 -5.43 8.61
CA VAL A 544 24.89 -5.34 8.97
C VAL A 544 24.03 -5.64 7.74
N THR A 545 23.14 -6.61 7.88
CA THR A 545 22.21 -7.05 6.83
C THR A 545 21.01 -6.09 6.69
N LYS A 546 20.19 -6.29 5.65
CA LYS A 546 18.93 -5.52 5.47
C LYS A 546 17.97 -5.66 6.65
N GLN A 547 18.03 -6.78 7.37
CA GLN A 547 17.22 -7.07 8.55
C GLN A 547 17.82 -6.50 9.85
N GLY A 548 18.97 -5.82 9.79
CA GLY A 548 19.67 -5.31 10.98
C GLY A 548 20.45 -6.37 11.76
N LEU A 549 20.55 -7.59 11.23
CA LEU A 549 21.34 -8.67 11.82
C LEU A 549 22.80 -8.60 11.34
N LEU A 550 23.72 -9.13 12.13
CA LEU A 550 25.11 -9.27 11.69
C LEU A 550 25.23 -10.33 10.59
N ASP A 551 26.03 -10.01 9.58
CA ASP A 551 26.40 -10.94 8.51
C ASP A 551 27.20 -12.12 9.09
N GLN A 552 27.02 -13.31 8.52
CA GLN A 552 27.66 -14.54 8.99
C GLN A 552 29.20 -14.43 9.00
N TYR A 553 29.80 -13.75 8.03
CA TYR A 553 31.26 -13.61 7.97
C TYR A 553 31.78 -12.70 9.08
N CYS A 554 30.96 -11.78 9.59
CA CYS A 554 31.34 -10.88 10.67
C CYS A 554 31.15 -11.47 12.07
N THR A 555 30.55 -12.66 12.19
CA THR A 555 30.40 -13.41 13.44
C THR A 555 31.28 -14.66 13.51
N ARG A 556 31.98 -14.97 12.42
CA ARG A 556 32.87 -16.13 12.33
C ARG A 556 34.08 -16.00 13.28
N PRO A 557 34.47 -17.08 13.99
CA PRO A 557 35.65 -17.06 14.85
C PRO A 557 36.98 -16.87 14.10
N ASP A 558 37.02 -17.26 12.82
CA ASP A 558 38.19 -17.16 11.93
C ASP A 558 38.21 -15.88 11.08
N ALA A 559 37.29 -14.95 11.35
CA ALA A 559 37.20 -13.64 10.72
C ALA A 559 38.41 -12.75 11.04
#